data_AF-A0A3D4XDD9-F1
#
_entry.id   AF-A0A3D4XDD9-F1
#
_cell.length_a   1.000
_cell.length_b   1.000
_cell.length_c   1.000
_cell.angle_alpha   90.00
_cell.angle_beta   90.00
_cell.angle_gamma   90.00
#
_symmetry.space_group_name_H-M   'P 1'
#
loop_
_entity.id
_entity.type
_entity.pdbx_description
1 polymer ?
#
loop_
_entity_poly.entity_id
_entity_poly.type
_entity_poly.pdbx_seq_one_letter_code
_entity_poly.pdbx_strand_id
1 'polypeptide(L)'
;MLYENRYVISDQMMDEYIRKVLCRNIRLAGLVFALVSAVMLVFTIVDGMYVLAAVFGVCLIIMVAVPLLTPPLTRRQMRDASEKLHGGRLCETVIRFGEDIAMEEGTVNMRIAYGQIQRIIELPSVCVLVMGKQNAVLVDPKGFSVGGYKEFLVFIKEKTGAV
;
A
#
# COMPACT_ATOMS: atom_id res chain seq x y z
N MET A 1 -24.73 8.36 -11.68
CA MET A 1 -23.97 7.20 -11.15
C MET A 1 -23.58 6.34 -12.34
N LEU A 2 -22.28 6.07 -12.53
CA LEU A 2 -21.74 5.44 -13.75
C LEU A 2 -21.20 4.02 -13.49
N TYR A 3 -20.47 3.82 -12.38
CA TYR A 3 -19.93 2.52 -11.99
C TYR A 3 -20.14 2.29 -10.49
N GLU A 4 -20.29 1.02 -10.10
CA GLU A 4 -20.36 0.61 -8.69
C GLU A 4 -19.52 -0.64 -8.48
N ASN A 5 -18.68 -0.60 -7.45
CA ASN A 5 -17.83 -1.69 -7.01
C ASN A 5 -18.19 -2.08 -5.58
N ARG A 6 -18.43 -3.37 -5.34
CA ARG A 6 -18.79 -3.95 -4.05
C ARG A 6 -17.91 -5.15 -3.77
N TYR A 7 -17.22 -5.12 -2.64
CA TYR A 7 -16.36 -6.22 -2.24
C TYR A 7 -16.15 -6.24 -0.72
N VAL A 8 -15.69 -7.37 -0.22
CA VAL A 8 -15.17 -7.49 1.15
C VAL A 8 -13.65 -7.64 1.04
N ILE A 9 -12.90 -6.85 1.82
CA ILE A 9 -11.43 -6.89 1.80
C ILE A 9 -10.96 -8.30 2.14
N SER A 10 -10.28 -8.95 1.19
CA SER A 10 -9.65 -10.25 1.39
C SER A 10 -8.21 -10.11 1.87
N ASP A 11 -7.72 -11.11 2.61
CA ASP A 11 -6.32 -11.18 3.04
C ASP A 11 -5.33 -11.09 1.85
N GLN A 12 -5.71 -11.64 0.69
CA GLN A 12 -4.86 -11.61 -0.51
C GLN A 12 -4.68 -10.20 -1.07
N MET A 13 -5.77 -9.42 -1.17
CA MET A 13 -5.72 -8.03 -1.62
C MET A 13 -4.89 -7.17 -0.67
N MET A 14 -5.07 -7.37 0.64
CA MET A 14 -4.33 -6.64 1.66
C MET A 14 -2.82 -6.97 1.62
N ASP A 15 -2.45 -8.24 1.55
CA ASP A 15 -1.05 -8.66 1.44
C ASP A 15 -0.38 -8.12 0.17
N GLU A 16 -1.11 -8.13 -0.95
CA GLU A 16 -0.61 -7.64 -2.23
C GLU A 16 -0.38 -6.13 -2.20
N TYR A 17 -1.34 -5.36 -1.66
CA TYR A 17 -1.22 -3.92 -1.47
C TYR A 17 -0.06 -3.56 -0.53
N ILE A 18 0.06 -4.23 0.62
CA ILE A 18 1.13 -3.96 1.60
C ILE A 18 2.50 -4.22 0.98
N ARG A 19 2.68 -5.36 0.31
CA ARG A 19 3.99 -5.72 -0.24
C ARG A 19 4.36 -4.86 -1.44
N LYS A 20 3.46 -4.71 -2.42
CA LYS A 20 3.80 -4.11 -3.71
C LYS A 20 3.68 -2.59 -3.73
N VAL A 21 2.82 -2.01 -2.88
CA VAL A 21 2.58 -0.56 -2.85
C VAL A 21 3.22 0.08 -1.61
N LEU A 22 2.78 -0.28 -0.40
CA LEU A 22 3.23 0.40 0.84
C LEU A 22 4.72 0.15 1.17
N CYS A 23 5.13 -1.11 1.26
CA CYS A 23 6.46 -1.47 1.74
C CYS A 23 7.53 -1.41 0.65
N ARG A 24 7.19 -1.11 -0.61
CA ARG A 24 8.15 -1.14 -1.73
C ARG A 24 9.28 -0.13 -1.52
N ASN A 25 8.95 1.10 -1.16
CA ASN A 25 9.93 2.17 -1.00
C ASN A 25 10.83 1.94 0.22
N ILE A 26 10.25 1.48 1.34
CA ILE A 26 11.00 1.19 2.57
C ILE A 26 11.96 0.02 2.33
N ARG A 27 11.52 -1.04 1.64
CA ARG A 27 12.40 -2.17 1.29
C ARG A 27 13.54 -1.76 0.38
N LEU A 28 13.26 -0.94 -0.65
CA LEU A 28 14.29 -0.47 -1.56
C LEU A 28 15.30 0.44 -0.86
N ALA A 29 14.83 1.42 -0.09
CA ALA A 29 15.69 2.29 0.69
C ALA A 29 16.54 1.51 1.70
N GLY A 30 15.92 0.59 2.45
CA GLY A 30 16.62 -0.27 3.40
C GLY A 30 17.71 -1.11 2.74
N LEU A 31 17.46 -1.65 1.53
CA LEU A 31 18.46 -2.41 0.78
C LEU A 31 19.64 -1.53 0.34
N VAL A 32 19.39 -0.31 -0.15
CA VAL A 32 20.47 0.62 -0.54
C VAL A 32 21.33 0.99 0.67
N PHE A 33 20.71 1.36 1.80
CA PHE A 33 21.45 1.68 3.02
C PHE A 33 22.19 0.48 3.60
N ALA A 34 21.62 -0.72 3.53
CA ALA A 34 22.28 -1.94 3.97
C ALA A 34 23.55 -2.22 3.14
N LEU A 35 23.51 -2.03 1.82
CA LEU A 35 24.69 -2.18 0.96
C LEU A 35 25.80 -1.17 1.33
N VAL A 36 25.44 0.10 1.52
CA VAL A 36 26.40 1.13 1.94
C VAL A 36 27.02 0.78 3.30
N SER A 37 26.20 0.33 4.26
CA SER A 37 26.66 -0.09 5.58
C SER A 37 27.59 -1.31 5.50
N ALA A 38 27.32 -2.26 4.60
CA ALA A 38 28.17 -3.44 4.42
C ALA A 38 29.54 -3.08 3.81
N VAL A 39 29.59 -2.18 2.84
CA VAL A 39 30.85 -1.69 2.25
C VAL A 39 31.69 -0.97 3.31
N MET A 40 31.08 -0.07 4.08
CA MET A 40 31.75 0.64 5.17
C MET A 40 32.26 -0.32 6.25
N LEU A 41 31.48 -1.33 6.60
CA LEU A 41 31.88 -2.36 7.55
C LEU A 41 33.16 -3.08 7.10
N VAL A 42 33.21 -3.54 5.85
CA VAL A 42 34.39 -4.22 5.30
C VAL A 42 35.62 -3.31 5.34
N PHE A 43 35.47 -2.05 4.92
CA PHE A 43 36.56 -1.07 4.93
C PHE A 43 37.13 -0.86 6.35
N THR A 44 36.26 -0.66 7.34
CA THR A 44 36.69 -0.46 8.74
C THR A 44 37.36 -1.69 9.37
N ILE A 45 37.02 -2.91 8.94
CA ILE A 45 37.70 -4.13 9.38
C ILE A 45 39.10 -4.22 8.80
N VAL A 46 39.27 -3.87 7.52
CA VAL A 46 40.58 -3.85 6.84
C VAL A 46 41.53 -2.85 7.50
N ASP A 47 41.02 -1.68 7.89
CA ASP A 47 41.80 -0.64 8.58
C ASP A 47 42.02 -0.94 10.09
N GLY A 48 41.51 -2.05 10.62
CA GLY A 48 41.68 -2.44 12.02
C GLY A 48 40.88 -1.59 13.03
N MET A 49 39.91 -0.81 12.56
CA MET A 49 39.07 0.07 13.40
C MET A 49 37.87 -0.68 13.99
N TYR A 50 38.13 -1.61 14.91
CA TYR A 50 37.11 -2.53 15.44
C TYR A 50 35.90 -1.86 16.11
N VAL A 51 36.07 -0.70 16.74
CA VAL A 51 34.95 0.03 17.38
C VAL A 51 33.96 0.54 16.32
N LEU A 52 34.46 1.12 15.23
CA LEU A 52 33.63 1.58 14.10
C LEU A 52 33.00 0.41 13.36
N ALA A 53 33.75 -0.69 13.18
CA ALA A 53 33.21 -1.92 12.61
C ALA A 53 32.01 -2.45 13.42
N ALA A 54 32.09 -2.45 14.76
CA ALA A 54 30.96 -2.84 15.60
C ALA A 54 29.74 -1.94 15.38
N VAL A 55 29.92 -0.62 15.29
CA VAL A 55 28.82 0.33 15.02
C VAL A 55 28.18 0.06 13.66
N PHE A 56 28.97 -0.04 12.59
CA PHE A 56 28.45 -0.34 11.25
C PHE A 56 27.78 -1.70 11.18
N GLY A 57 28.28 -2.69 11.92
CA GLY A 57 27.65 -4.02 12.03
C GLY A 57 26.25 -3.94 12.64
N VAL A 58 26.10 -3.22 13.75
CA VAL A 58 24.78 -3.00 14.39
C VAL A 58 23.83 -2.24 13.46
N CYS A 59 24.31 -1.18 12.80
CA CYS A 59 23.53 -0.44 11.82
C CYS A 59 23.06 -1.34 10.67
N LEU A 60 23.92 -2.23 10.16
CA LEU A 60 23.59 -3.18 9.10
C LEU A 60 22.43 -4.10 9.54
N ILE A 61 22.52 -4.64 10.76
CA ILE A 61 21.49 -5.53 11.33
C ILE A 61 20.14 -4.79 11.40
N ILE A 62 20.12 -3.56 11.91
CA ILE A 62 18.90 -2.75 12.01
C ILE A 62 18.32 -2.47 10.63
N MET A 63 19.17 -2.05 9.68
CA MET A 63 18.76 -1.74 8.30
C MET A 63 18.18 -2.94 7.56
N VAL A 64 18.60 -4.17 7.90
CA VAL A 64 18.03 -5.41 7.36
C VAL A 64 16.78 -5.83 8.13
N ALA A 65 16.75 -5.67 9.46
CA ALA A 65 15.63 -6.10 10.29
C ALA A 65 14.36 -5.27 10.03
N VAL A 66 14.48 -3.94 9.90
CA VAL A 66 13.33 -3.04 9.66
C VAL A 66 12.49 -3.46 8.44
N PRO A 67 13.05 -3.63 7.22
CA PRO A 67 12.26 -4.01 6.04
C PRO A 67 11.70 -5.44 6.12
N LEU A 68 12.26 -6.32 6.95
CA LEU A 68 11.71 -7.66 7.20
C LEU A 68 10.53 -7.63 8.18
N LEU A 69 10.58 -6.77 9.19
CA LEU A 69 9.53 -6.65 10.21
C LEU A 69 8.38 -5.73 9.79
N THR A 70 8.62 -4.78 8.87
CA THR A 70 7.59 -3.80 8.45
C THR A 70 6.35 -4.46 7.81
N PRO A 71 6.46 -5.44 6.88
CA PRO A 71 5.29 -6.06 6.27
C PRO A 71 4.33 -6.74 7.27
N PRO A 72 4.77 -7.63 8.18
CA PRO A 72 3.86 -8.25 9.14
C PRO A 72 3.31 -7.27 10.15
N LEU A 73 4.09 -6.26 10.57
CA LEU A 73 3.60 -5.21 11.48
C LEU A 73 2.52 -4.35 10.81
N THR A 74 2.73 -3.95 9.57
CA THR A 74 1.75 -3.15 8.80
C THR A 74 0.45 -3.91 8.61
N ARG A 75 0.53 -5.23 8.33
CA ARG A 75 -0.66 -6.09 8.21
C ARG A 75 -1.44 -6.14 9.51
N ARG A 76 -0.75 -6.32 10.65
CA ARG A 76 -1.39 -6.29 11.97
C ARG A 76 -2.04 -4.94 12.24
N GLN A 77 -1.34 -3.84 11.98
CA GLN A 77 -1.90 -2.49 12.15
C GLN A 77 -3.15 -2.25 11.32
N MET A 78 -3.18 -2.68 10.05
CA MET A 78 -4.36 -2.55 9.20
C MET A 78 -5.53 -3.42 9.68
N ARG A 79 -5.24 -4.63 10.13
CA ARG A 79 -6.26 -5.51 10.73
C ARG A 79 -6.84 -4.90 12.02
N ASP A 80 -5.98 -4.45 12.92
CA ASP A 80 -6.40 -3.84 14.19
C ASP A 80 -7.19 -2.55 13.95
N ALA A 81 -6.80 -1.75 12.95
CA ALA A 81 -7.55 -0.58 12.53
C ALA A 81 -8.94 -0.98 12.01
N SER A 82 -9.01 -1.95 11.11
CA SER A 82 -10.27 -2.47 10.58
C SER A 82 -11.18 -3.02 11.69
N GLU A 83 -10.63 -3.77 12.64
CA GLU A 83 -11.38 -4.31 13.78
C GLU A 83 -11.93 -3.20 14.68
N LYS A 84 -11.16 -2.13 14.94
CA LYS A 84 -11.62 -0.96 15.69
C LYS A 84 -12.69 -0.14 14.97
N LEU A 85 -12.52 0.05 13.66
CA LEU A 85 -13.45 0.80 12.80
C LEU A 85 -14.80 0.08 12.67
N HIS A 86 -14.79 -1.25 12.60
CA HIS A 86 -15.99 -2.05 12.29
C HIS A 86 -16.48 -2.93 13.44
N GLY A 87 -15.90 -2.79 14.64
CA GLY A 87 -16.25 -3.61 15.81
C GLY A 87 -16.04 -5.11 15.57
N GLY A 88 -15.03 -5.48 14.77
CA GLY A 88 -14.72 -6.87 14.41
C GLY A 88 -15.62 -7.49 13.31
N ARG A 89 -16.48 -6.71 12.65
CA ARG A 89 -17.27 -7.19 11.51
C ARG A 89 -16.53 -6.95 10.19
N LEU A 90 -16.58 -7.93 9.30
CA LEU A 90 -16.18 -7.73 7.90
C LEU A 90 -17.28 -6.90 7.24
N CYS A 91 -17.00 -5.61 7.04
CA CYS A 91 -17.91 -4.71 6.35
C CYS A 91 -17.71 -4.82 4.83
N GLU A 92 -18.82 -4.85 4.10
CA GLU A 92 -18.79 -4.66 2.65
C GLU A 92 -18.34 -3.23 2.36
N THR A 93 -17.37 -3.09 1.47
CA THR A 93 -16.94 -1.82 0.90
C THR A 93 -17.72 -1.60 -0.38
N VAL A 94 -18.46 -0.48 -0.45
CA VAL A 94 -19.22 -0.06 -1.63
C VAL A 94 -18.62 1.24 -2.15
N ILE A 95 -18.15 1.22 -3.39
CA ILE A 95 -17.55 2.38 -4.05
C ILE A 95 -18.39 2.75 -5.26
N ARG A 96 -18.93 3.96 -5.25
CA ARG A 96 -19.74 4.52 -6.32
C ARG A 96 -18.96 5.61 -7.05
N PHE A 97 -18.89 5.48 -8.36
CA PHE A 97 -18.23 6.44 -9.24
C PHE A 97 -19.30 7.27 -9.98
N GLY A 98 -19.39 8.54 -9.65
CA GLY A 98 -20.35 9.48 -10.22
C GLY A 98 -19.71 10.84 -10.53
N GLU A 99 -20.27 11.90 -9.97
CA GLU A 99 -19.64 13.24 -9.98
C GLU A 99 -18.32 13.20 -9.20
N ASP A 100 -18.37 12.61 -8.01
CA ASP A 100 -17.25 12.26 -7.14
C ASP A 100 -17.18 10.74 -6.93
N ILE A 101 -16.11 10.28 -6.26
CA ILE A 101 -15.95 8.91 -5.80
C ILE A 101 -16.49 8.84 -4.37
N ALA A 102 -17.62 8.15 -4.17
CA ALA A 102 -18.18 7.91 -2.85
C ALA A 102 -17.83 6.50 -2.40
N MET A 103 -17.22 6.36 -1.23
CA MET A 103 -16.86 5.09 -0.61
C MET A 103 -17.62 4.94 0.70
N GLU A 104 -18.32 3.82 0.85
CA GLU A 104 -19.06 3.43 2.03
C GLU A 104 -18.47 2.11 2.56
N GLU A 105 -18.01 2.11 3.80
CA GLU A 105 -17.49 0.93 4.47
C GLU A 105 -18.06 0.89 5.89
N GLY A 106 -19.06 0.04 6.12
CA GLY A 106 -19.77 -0.02 7.39
C GLY A 106 -20.42 1.31 7.78
N THR A 107 -19.92 1.98 8.82
CA THR A 107 -20.38 3.29 9.29
C THR A 107 -19.58 4.46 8.71
N VAL A 108 -18.50 4.17 7.99
CA VAL A 108 -17.63 5.17 7.38
C VAL A 108 -18.14 5.49 5.99
N ASN A 109 -18.33 6.78 5.72
CA ASN A 109 -18.62 7.29 4.39
C ASN A 109 -17.58 8.36 4.04
N MET A 110 -16.97 8.24 2.87
CA MET A 110 -15.95 9.15 2.38
C MET A 110 -16.29 9.58 0.95
N ARG A 111 -16.06 10.86 0.65
CA ARG A 111 -16.13 11.39 -0.72
C ARG A 111 -14.76 11.87 -1.14
N ILE A 112 -14.36 11.47 -2.34
CA ILE A 112 -13.04 11.72 -2.90
C ILE A 112 -13.24 12.35 -4.28
N ALA A 113 -12.61 13.51 -4.48
CA ALA A 113 -12.61 14.15 -5.79
C ALA A 113 -11.62 13.44 -6.72
N TYR A 114 -11.97 13.31 -8.00
CA TYR A 114 -11.11 12.64 -8.99
C TYR A 114 -9.70 13.25 -9.09
N GLY A 115 -9.59 14.57 -8.94
CA GLY A 115 -8.28 15.26 -8.95
C GLY A 115 -7.36 14.93 -7.77
N GLN A 116 -7.86 14.22 -6.74
CA GLN A 116 -7.02 13.72 -5.65
C GLN A 116 -6.28 12.43 -6.02
N ILE A 117 -6.71 11.72 -7.07
CA ILE A 117 -6.03 10.51 -7.54
C ILE A 117 -4.80 10.92 -8.34
N GLN A 118 -3.63 10.51 -7.85
CA GLN A 118 -2.34 10.81 -8.46
C GLN A 118 -1.86 9.70 -9.38
N ARG A 119 -2.14 8.44 -9.04
CA ARG A 119 -1.64 7.25 -9.76
C ARG A 119 -2.61 6.09 -9.66
N ILE A 120 -2.56 5.20 -10.65
CA ILE A 120 -3.38 3.99 -10.70
C ILE A 120 -2.45 2.78 -10.83
N ILE A 121 -2.56 1.84 -9.89
CA ILE A 121 -1.73 0.63 -9.88
C ILE A 121 -2.63 -0.58 -10.04
N GLU A 122 -2.51 -1.26 -11.18
CA GLU A 122 -3.23 -2.49 -11.47
C GLU A 122 -2.46 -3.68 -10.87
N LEU A 123 -3.09 -4.41 -9.94
CA LEU A 123 -2.58 -5.66 -9.37
C LEU A 123 -3.54 -6.82 -9.70
N PRO A 124 -3.05 -8.07 -9.78
CA PRO A 124 -3.86 -9.25 -10.05
C PRO A 124 -5.16 -9.36 -9.25
N SER A 125 -5.13 -9.02 -7.95
CA SER A 125 -6.30 -9.13 -7.07
C SER A 125 -7.02 -7.80 -6.80
N VAL A 126 -6.39 -6.66 -7.08
CA VAL A 126 -6.90 -5.34 -6.69
C VAL A 126 -6.37 -4.23 -7.60
N CYS A 127 -7.20 -3.28 -7.96
CA CYS A 127 -6.78 -2.03 -8.56
C CYS A 127 -6.68 -0.95 -7.48
N VAL A 128 -5.55 -0.25 -7.42
CA VAL A 128 -5.25 0.70 -6.35
C VAL A 128 -5.23 2.12 -6.91
N LEU A 129 -6.18 2.94 -6.48
CA LEU A 129 -6.25 4.37 -6.80
C LEU A 129 -5.50 5.16 -5.73
N VAL A 130 -4.28 5.57 -6.04
CA VAL A 130 -3.37 6.22 -5.08
C VAL A 130 -3.67 7.72 -5.02
N MET A 131 -3.99 8.23 -3.84
CA MET A 131 -4.27 9.66 -3.62
C MET A 131 -3.07 10.42 -3.00
N GLY A 132 -2.10 9.69 -2.44
CA GLY A 132 -0.93 10.26 -1.79
C GLY A 132 0.07 9.19 -1.35
N LYS A 133 0.89 9.48 -0.33
CA LYS A 133 1.92 8.52 0.13
C LYS A 133 1.37 7.31 0.88
N GLN A 134 0.23 7.45 1.58
CA GLN A 134 -0.35 6.39 2.42
C GLN A 134 -1.86 6.21 2.23
N ASN A 135 -2.49 7.05 1.40
CA ASN A 135 -3.93 7.01 1.16
C ASN A 135 -4.18 6.45 -0.23
N ALA A 136 -4.95 5.37 -0.31
CA ALA A 136 -5.40 4.80 -1.56
C ALA A 136 -6.79 4.20 -1.39
N VAL A 137 -7.55 4.20 -2.49
CA VAL A 137 -8.80 3.45 -2.60
C VAL A 137 -8.48 2.14 -3.29
N LEU A 138 -8.87 1.03 -2.66
CA LEU A 138 -8.80 -0.29 -3.25
C LEU A 138 -10.07 -0.53 -4.07
N VAL A 139 -9.95 -1.15 -5.23
CA VAL A 139 -11.07 -1.48 -6.12
C VAL A 139 -10.89 -2.93 -6.54
N ASP A 140 -11.86 -3.79 -6.28
CA ASP A 140 -11.79 -5.18 -6.71
C ASP A 140 -12.18 -5.29 -8.20
N PRO A 141 -11.30 -5.73 -9.12
CA PRO A 141 -11.64 -5.91 -10.53
C PRO A 141 -12.85 -6.84 -10.77
N LYS A 142 -13.13 -7.76 -9.84
CA LYS A 142 -14.27 -8.69 -9.90
C LYS A 142 -15.50 -8.21 -9.15
N GLY A 143 -15.38 -7.16 -8.35
CA GLY A 143 -16.45 -6.65 -7.48
C GLY A 143 -17.43 -5.69 -8.16
N PHE A 144 -17.40 -5.51 -9.48
CA PHE A 144 -18.30 -4.55 -10.13
C PHE A 144 -19.74 -5.05 -10.16
N SER A 145 -20.64 -4.34 -9.48
CA SER A 145 -22.09 -4.55 -9.54
C SER A 145 -22.74 -3.78 -10.68
N VAL A 146 -22.17 -2.63 -11.06
CA VAL A 146 -22.62 -1.78 -12.16
C VAL A 146 -21.44 -1.38 -13.03
N GLY A 147 -21.54 -1.67 -14.34
CA GLY A 147 -20.49 -1.46 -15.33
C GLY A 147 -19.38 -2.53 -15.30
N GLY A 148 -18.45 -2.50 -16.26
CA GLY A 148 -17.34 -3.45 -16.34
C GLY A 148 -15.99 -2.86 -15.91
N TYR A 149 -15.11 -3.68 -15.33
CA TYR A 149 -13.77 -3.24 -14.89
C TYR A 149 -12.94 -2.63 -16.02
N LYS A 150 -12.97 -3.21 -17.23
CA LYS A 150 -12.21 -2.70 -18.38
C LYS A 150 -12.65 -1.30 -18.79
N GLU A 151 -13.96 -1.07 -18.83
CA GLU A 151 -14.55 0.23 -19.18
C GLU A 151 -14.29 1.25 -18.07
N PHE A 152 -14.46 0.83 -16.81
CA PHE A 152 -14.11 1.63 -15.65
C PHE A 152 -12.64 2.09 -15.70
N LEU A 153 -11.74 1.20 -16.09
CA LEU A 153 -10.31 1.49 -16.12
C LEU A 153 -9.95 2.57 -17.15
N VAL A 154 -10.62 2.57 -18.30
CA VAL A 154 -10.49 3.64 -19.30
C VAL A 154 -11.07 4.94 -18.74
N PHE A 155 -12.28 4.88 -18.20
CA PHE A 155 -12.96 6.04 -17.59
C PHE A 155 -12.12 6.72 -16.50
N ILE A 156 -11.56 5.94 -15.57
CA ILE A 156 -10.82 6.49 -14.44
C ILE A 156 -9.49 7.11 -14.90
N LYS A 157 -8.83 6.53 -15.90
CA LYS A 157 -7.59 7.08 -16.49
C LYS A 157 -7.88 8.41 -17.20
N GLU A 158 -8.97 8.49 -17.97
CA GLU A 158 -9.38 9.72 -18.64
C GLU A 158 -9.77 10.82 -17.65
N LYS A 159 -10.53 10.49 -16.60
CA LYS A 159 -11.06 11.48 -15.66
C LYS A 159 -10.02 12.01 -14.67
N THR A 160 -9.01 11.20 -14.34
CA THR A 160 -7.94 11.59 -13.41
C THR A 160 -6.72 12.16 -14.15
N GLY A 161 -6.54 11.83 -15.43
CA GLY A 161 -5.29 12.11 -16.16
C GLY A 161 -4.07 11.38 -15.58
N ALA A 162 -4.29 10.43 -14.65
CA ALA A 162 -3.24 9.72 -13.96
C ALA A 162 -2.67 8.59 -14.84
N VAL A 163 -1.35 8.44 -14.80
CA VAL A 163 -0.58 7.41 -15.52
C VAL A 163 -0.19 6.28 -14.58
#